data_AF-A0A1S2P1B2-F1
#
_entry.id   AF-A0A1S2P1B2-F1
#
_cell.length_a   1.000
_cell.length_b   1.000
_cell.length_c   1.000
_cell.angle_alpha   90.00
_cell.angle_beta   90.00
_cell.angle_gamma   90.00
#
_symmetry.space_group_name_H-M   'P 1'
#
loop_
_entity.id
_entity.type
_entity.pdbx_description
1 polymer ?
#
loop_
_entity_poly.entity_id
_entity_poly.type
_entity_poly.pdbx_seq_one_letter_code
_entity_poly.pdbx_strand_id
1 'polypeptide(L)'
;MALTRTVPRAGRPPTNRTHPGPAGAERYAKRLEALLGDPRDRANPYGRFALRAAGYDALPAPPAGLPAAGDAGPAADQLARALRPLFRRDLALAHAWSIRPLLSGPLPHPAAALLGPAALLASTAGVLSGVTRVVDGLSRYEPGTRQWRPVLASIFADLLACESLTAVALRSCADREPEGAGPAGLRPARQPGGSLGDVVGYLVPQLAGELLGDLELVLSECGFGGGTPERSALDKVLRDRALVGGDWQAGRAAQARSVGGLSAVGGSEPGGGTGLAGLFRITEEAGAVAPGDGSPWAVAATLGGAVDRLAGAGGPATAALARVGRRLATEQRALRVACAATVVHDPADPAARALADRQALLALAAAVLGVREAAAGARLPFLGEAGWALLALGRTAGRLGLPLPDGTPDPQPAVWEELAGRAADGVDCDLYATRLPW
;
A
#
# COMPACT_ATOMS: atom_id res chain seq x y z
N MET A 1 7.49 -60.69 13.89
CA MET A 1 6.79 -59.56 14.55
C MET A 1 7.29 -58.26 13.94
N ALA A 2 6.57 -57.72 12.96
CA ALA A 2 6.85 -56.42 12.35
C ALA A 2 5.60 -55.55 12.55
N LEU A 3 5.74 -54.48 13.33
CA LEU A 3 4.65 -53.53 13.60
C LEU A 3 4.71 -52.40 12.57
N THR A 4 3.89 -52.52 11.53
CA THR A 4 3.57 -51.45 10.59
C THR A 4 2.70 -50.41 11.29
N ARG A 5 3.28 -49.24 11.59
CA ARG A 5 2.55 -48.07 12.09
C ARG A 5 2.10 -47.21 10.90
N THR A 6 0.80 -47.14 10.68
CA THR A 6 0.14 -46.23 9.73
C THR A 6 0.27 -44.78 10.19
N VAL A 7 0.86 -43.94 9.34
CA VAL A 7 0.93 -42.48 9.52
C VAL A 7 -0.45 -41.88 9.22
N PRO A 8 -1.03 -41.04 10.08
CA PRO A 8 -2.27 -40.34 9.77
C PRO A 8 -2.00 -39.27 8.69
N ARG A 9 -2.76 -39.32 7.60
CA ARG A 9 -2.81 -38.23 6.61
C ARG A 9 -3.27 -36.95 7.30
N ALA A 10 -2.42 -35.93 7.28
CA ALA A 10 -2.76 -34.57 7.69
C ALA A 10 -3.98 -34.09 6.89
N GLY A 11 -4.96 -33.55 7.62
CA GLY A 11 -6.17 -32.96 7.06
C GLY A 11 -5.83 -31.83 6.09
N ARG A 12 -6.55 -31.83 4.98
CA ARG A 12 -6.56 -30.76 3.96
C ARG A 12 -6.90 -29.43 4.66
N PRO A 13 -6.10 -28.36 4.51
CA PRO A 13 -6.45 -27.06 5.07
C PRO A 13 -7.74 -26.53 4.42
N PRO A 14 -8.55 -25.75 5.15
CA PRO A 14 -9.79 -25.20 4.63
C PRO A 14 -9.52 -24.35 3.40
N THR A 15 -10.26 -24.63 2.32
CA THR A 15 -10.21 -23.89 1.07
C THR A 15 -10.60 -22.44 1.31
N ASN A 16 -9.61 -21.54 1.37
CA ASN A 16 -9.83 -20.10 1.37
C ASN A 16 -10.62 -19.75 0.10
N ARG A 17 -11.86 -19.28 0.29
CA ARG A 17 -12.75 -18.85 -0.79
C ARG A 17 -12.15 -17.62 -1.44
N THR A 18 -11.77 -17.76 -2.70
CA THR A 18 -11.35 -16.66 -3.56
C THR A 18 -12.59 -15.80 -3.81
N HIS A 19 -12.60 -14.58 -3.27
CA HIS A 19 -13.68 -13.62 -3.53
C HIS A 19 -13.57 -13.10 -4.97
N PRO A 20 -14.66 -13.07 -5.76
CA PRO A 20 -14.63 -12.50 -7.10
C PRO A 20 -14.43 -10.98 -6.99
N GLY A 21 -13.34 -10.47 -7.55
CA GLY A 21 -13.17 -9.02 -7.74
C GLY A 21 -14.06 -8.50 -8.87
N PRO A 22 -14.09 -7.18 -9.10
CA PRO A 22 -14.79 -6.60 -10.24
C PRO A 22 -14.27 -7.27 -11.51
N ALA A 23 -15.17 -7.87 -12.29
CA ALA A 23 -14.85 -8.86 -13.31
C ALA A 23 -13.88 -8.36 -14.41
N GLY A 24 -13.71 -7.03 -14.56
CA GLY A 24 -12.76 -6.41 -15.48
C GLY A 24 -11.30 -6.46 -15.00
N ALA A 25 -11.01 -5.92 -13.81
CA ALA A 25 -9.64 -5.77 -13.32
C ALA A 25 -8.97 -7.12 -13.01
N GLU A 26 -9.71 -8.04 -12.37
CA GLU A 26 -9.19 -9.38 -12.07
C GLU A 26 -8.93 -10.19 -13.35
N ARG A 27 -9.85 -10.09 -14.33
CA ARG A 27 -9.68 -10.75 -15.63
C ARG A 27 -8.51 -10.18 -16.41
N TYR A 28 -8.34 -8.86 -16.38
CA TYR A 28 -7.17 -8.21 -16.98
C TYR A 28 -5.88 -8.68 -16.30
N ALA A 29 -5.83 -8.67 -14.96
CA ALA A 29 -4.67 -9.14 -14.22
C ALA A 29 -4.33 -10.60 -14.58
N LYS A 30 -5.32 -11.51 -14.61
CA LYS A 30 -5.11 -12.91 -15.03
C LYS A 30 -4.59 -13.03 -16.46
N ARG A 31 -5.12 -12.23 -17.39
CA ARG A 31 -4.64 -12.19 -18.78
C ARG A 31 -3.20 -11.68 -18.83
N LEU A 32 -2.88 -10.64 -18.08
CA LEU A 32 -1.54 -10.09 -18.02
C LEU A 32 -0.55 -11.11 -17.43
N GLU A 33 -0.93 -11.85 -16.39
CA GLU A 33 -0.10 -12.94 -15.86
C GLU A 33 0.15 -14.03 -16.89
N ALA A 34 -0.88 -14.43 -17.64
CA ALA A 34 -0.72 -15.42 -18.70
C ALA A 34 0.24 -14.93 -19.81
N LEU A 35 0.21 -13.64 -20.16
CA LEU A 35 1.11 -13.04 -21.14
C LEU A 35 2.55 -12.90 -20.62
N LEU A 36 2.73 -12.58 -19.34
CA LEU A 36 4.05 -12.46 -18.72
C LEU A 36 4.69 -13.81 -18.41
N GLY A 37 3.92 -14.90 -18.37
CA GLY A 37 4.41 -16.26 -18.12
C GLY A 37 5.01 -16.46 -16.71
N ASP A 38 5.58 -17.65 -16.47
CA ASP A 38 6.19 -18.00 -15.18
C ASP A 38 7.41 -17.10 -14.86
N PRO A 39 7.41 -16.32 -13.77
CA PRO A 39 8.56 -15.51 -13.37
C PRO A 39 9.80 -16.28 -12.98
N ARG A 40 9.68 -17.58 -12.69
CA ARG A 40 10.78 -18.44 -12.28
C ARG A 40 11.44 -19.15 -13.46
N ASP A 41 10.78 -19.21 -14.61
CA ASP A 41 11.36 -19.75 -15.83
C ASP A 41 12.54 -18.89 -16.30
N ARG A 42 13.69 -19.52 -16.51
CA ARG A 42 14.92 -18.87 -16.96
C ARG A 42 14.90 -18.52 -18.44
N ALA A 43 14.10 -19.22 -19.23
CA ALA A 43 13.93 -18.94 -20.66
C ALA A 43 12.92 -17.82 -20.92
N ASN A 44 12.10 -17.47 -19.93
CA ASN A 44 11.10 -16.41 -20.05
C ASN A 44 11.79 -15.03 -20.12
N PRO A 45 11.63 -14.25 -21.22
CA PRO A 45 12.19 -12.91 -21.34
C PRO A 45 11.60 -11.92 -20.32
N TYR A 46 10.39 -12.20 -19.84
CA TYR A 46 9.72 -11.48 -18.75
C TYR A 46 9.92 -12.17 -17.39
N GLY A 47 10.82 -13.15 -17.32
CA GLY A 47 11.18 -13.85 -16.10
C GLY A 47 12.06 -12.99 -15.19
N ARG A 48 12.05 -13.28 -13.89
CA ARG A 48 12.87 -12.54 -12.90
C ARG A 48 14.36 -12.64 -13.21
N PHE A 49 14.81 -13.73 -13.84
CA PHE A 49 16.22 -13.90 -14.19
C PHE A 49 16.65 -12.92 -15.30
N ALA A 50 15.90 -12.86 -16.41
CA ALA A 50 16.17 -11.94 -17.51
C ALA A 50 16.08 -10.47 -17.06
N LEU A 51 15.03 -10.11 -16.33
CA LEU A 51 14.78 -8.72 -15.92
C LEU A 51 15.79 -8.19 -14.89
N ARG A 52 16.32 -9.04 -14.00
CA ARG A 52 17.35 -8.63 -13.04
C ARG A 52 18.67 -8.22 -13.71
N ALA A 53 19.00 -8.85 -14.83
CA ALA A 53 20.20 -8.53 -15.63
C ALA A 53 19.98 -7.33 -16.56
N ALA A 54 18.72 -7.03 -16.91
CA ALA A 54 18.38 -5.97 -17.84
C ALA A 54 18.47 -4.56 -17.21
N GLY A 55 19.16 -3.66 -17.90
CA GLY A 55 19.02 -2.22 -17.72
C GLY A 55 17.73 -1.70 -18.36
N TYR A 56 17.37 -0.44 -18.10
CA TYR A 56 16.14 0.17 -18.62
C TYR A 56 16.04 0.12 -20.16
N ASP A 57 17.15 0.38 -20.86
CA ASP A 57 17.19 0.38 -22.34
C ASP A 57 17.19 -1.03 -22.96
N ALA A 58 17.41 -2.06 -22.15
CA ALA A 58 17.46 -3.46 -22.56
C ALA A 58 16.19 -4.25 -22.16
N LEU A 59 15.12 -3.54 -21.74
CA LEU A 59 13.86 -4.18 -21.39
C LEU A 59 13.22 -4.84 -22.62
N PRO A 60 12.59 -6.02 -22.46
CA PRO A 60 11.88 -6.67 -23.55
C PRO A 60 10.70 -5.80 -24.03
N ALA A 61 10.36 -5.93 -25.31
CA ALA A 61 9.16 -5.31 -25.86
C ALA A 61 7.90 -5.89 -25.20
N PRO A 62 6.80 -5.12 -25.10
CA PRO A 62 5.54 -5.63 -24.59
C PRO A 62 5.04 -6.82 -25.45
N PRO A 63 4.47 -7.87 -24.84
CA PRO A 63 3.96 -9.00 -25.60
C PRO A 63 2.81 -8.55 -26.50
N ALA A 64 2.70 -9.19 -27.68
CA ALA A 64 1.60 -8.92 -28.60
C ALA A 64 0.25 -9.15 -27.91
N GLY A 65 -0.69 -8.21 -28.11
CA GLY A 65 -2.03 -8.30 -27.51
C GLY A 65 -2.12 -7.79 -26.06
N LEU A 66 -1.13 -7.04 -25.58
CA LEU A 66 -1.28 -6.20 -24.38
C LEU A 66 -2.33 -5.12 -24.69
N PRO A 67 -3.47 -5.08 -23.97
CA PRO A 67 -4.53 -4.12 -24.29
C PRO A 67 -4.02 -2.69 -24.07
N ALA A 68 -4.36 -1.77 -24.98
CA ALA A 68 -4.08 -0.36 -24.77
C ALA A 68 -4.85 0.10 -23.51
N ALA A 69 -4.17 0.77 -22.58
CA ALA A 69 -4.77 1.26 -21.33
C ALA A 69 -5.79 2.41 -21.53
N GLY A 70 -6.39 2.55 -22.72
CA GLY A 70 -7.14 3.72 -23.17
C GLY A 70 -8.63 3.51 -23.52
N ASP A 71 -9.12 2.27 -23.67
CA ASP A 71 -10.52 2.04 -24.02
C ASP A 71 -11.40 2.05 -22.75
N ALA A 72 -12.22 3.09 -22.58
CA ALA A 72 -13.07 3.37 -21.41
C ALA A 72 -12.37 3.01 -20.07
N GLY A 73 -11.41 3.86 -19.70
CA GLY A 73 -10.47 3.60 -18.61
C GLY A 73 -11.18 3.19 -17.32
N PRO A 74 -10.84 2.03 -16.72
CA PRO A 74 -11.39 1.63 -15.43
C PRO A 74 -11.02 2.66 -14.37
N ALA A 75 -11.78 2.70 -13.27
CA ALA A 75 -11.46 3.53 -12.11
C ALA A 75 -9.98 3.35 -11.71
N ALA A 76 -9.37 4.41 -11.19
CA ALA A 76 -7.93 4.46 -10.92
C ALA A 76 -7.41 3.29 -10.06
N ASP A 77 -8.17 2.86 -9.06
CA ASP A 77 -7.82 1.72 -8.21
C ASP A 77 -7.94 0.38 -8.95
N GLN A 78 -8.95 0.24 -9.81
CA GLN A 78 -9.11 -0.91 -10.69
C GLN A 78 -7.97 -1.01 -11.71
N LEU A 79 -7.51 0.11 -12.26
CA LEU A 79 -6.35 0.15 -13.14
C LEU A 79 -5.08 -0.32 -12.42
N ALA A 80 -4.82 0.18 -11.21
CA ALA A 80 -3.67 -0.24 -10.41
C ALA A 80 -3.72 -1.75 -10.07
N ARG A 81 -4.92 -2.27 -9.76
CA ARG A 81 -5.14 -3.71 -9.54
C ARG A 81 -4.92 -4.54 -10.81
N ALA A 82 -5.40 -4.06 -11.94
CA ALA A 82 -5.24 -4.70 -13.24
C ALA A 82 -3.75 -4.79 -13.64
N LEU A 83 -2.97 -3.75 -13.35
CA LEU A 83 -1.53 -3.67 -13.64
C LEU A 83 -0.64 -4.32 -12.57
N ARG A 84 -1.21 -4.79 -11.45
CA ARG A 84 -0.46 -5.40 -10.34
C ARG A 84 0.48 -6.54 -10.77
N PRO A 85 0.12 -7.46 -11.69
CA PRO A 85 1.05 -8.43 -12.28
C PRO A 85 2.35 -7.83 -12.80
N LEU A 86 2.25 -6.70 -13.51
CA LEU A 86 3.38 -5.96 -14.07
C LEU A 86 4.25 -5.38 -12.96
N PHE A 87 3.59 -4.75 -11.99
CA PHE A 87 4.21 -4.03 -10.88
C PHE A 87 5.04 -4.95 -9.99
N ARG A 88 4.57 -6.19 -9.80
CA ARG A 88 5.28 -7.24 -9.06
C ARG A 88 6.42 -7.86 -9.85
N ARG A 89 6.38 -7.71 -11.18
CA ARG A 89 7.34 -8.35 -12.05
C ARG A 89 8.66 -7.60 -12.02
N ASP A 90 8.60 -6.31 -12.33
CA ASP A 90 9.77 -5.45 -12.41
C ASP A 90 9.33 -3.98 -12.47
N LEU A 91 10.00 -3.12 -11.71
CA LEU A 91 9.64 -1.71 -11.55
C LEU A 91 9.95 -0.89 -12.82
N ALA A 92 11.08 -1.17 -13.47
CA ALA A 92 11.45 -0.51 -14.72
C ALA A 92 10.48 -0.89 -15.85
N LEU A 93 10.07 -2.15 -15.91
CA LEU A 93 9.07 -2.65 -16.87
C LEU A 93 7.70 -2.01 -16.61
N ALA A 94 7.26 -1.94 -15.36
CA ALA A 94 6.06 -1.21 -14.98
C ALA A 94 6.10 0.25 -15.45
N HIS A 95 7.22 0.93 -15.20
CA HIS A 95 7.41 2.31 -15.64
C HIS A 95 7.34 2.46 -17.17
N ALA A 96 8.10 1.64 -17.89
CA ALA A 96 8.21 1.74 -19.34
C ALA A 96 6.90 1.48 -20.08
N TRP A 97 6.10 0.50 -19.62
CA TRP A 97 4.91 0.03 -20.33
C TRP A 97 3.60 0.67 -19.85
N SER A 98 3.54 1.19 -18.62
CA SER A 98 2.28 1.71 -18.07
C SER A 98 2.39 3.14 -17.55
N ILE A 99 3.33 3.42 -16.65
CA ILE A 99 3.39 4.72 -15.95
C ILE A 99 3.82 5.83 -16.92
N ARG A 100 4.95 5.67 -17.61
CA ARG A 100 5.47 6.69 -18.54
C ARG A 100 4.48 7.01 -19.67
N PRO A 101 3.85 6.03 -20.35
CA PRO A 101 2.83 6.34 -21.36
C PRO A 101 1.63 7.11 -20.80
N LEU A 102 1.14 6.78 -19.60
CA LEU A 102 0.01 7.47 -18.98
C LEU A 102 0.36 8.89 -18.49
N LEU A 103 1.63 9.15 -18.16
CA LEU A 103 2.15 10.48 -17.83
C LEU A 103 2.40 11.34 -19.08
N SER A 104 2.85 10.72 -20.18
CA SER A 104 3.30 11.43 -21.39
C SER A 104 2.20 11.56 -22.45
N GLY A 105 1.02 10.98 -22.21
CA GLY A 105 -0.12 11.09 -23.11
C GLY A 105 -0.68 12.51 -23.20
N PRO A 106 -1.43 12.84 -24.27
CA PRO A 106 -1.99 14.17 -24.50
C PRO A 106 -2.93 14.64 -23.38
N LEU A 107 -3.51 13.68 -22.65
CA LEU A 107 -4.35 13.93 -21.49
C LEU A 107 -3.94 12.97 -20.35
N PRO A 108 -3.02 13.38 -19.46
CA PRO A 108 -2.51 12.53 -18.39
C PRO A 108 -3.63 11.90 -17.58
N HIS A 109 -3.53 10.60 -17.30
CA HIS A 109 -4.52 9.92 -16.47
C HIS A 109 -4.41 10.43 -15.02
N PRO A 110 -5.51 10.77 -14.32
CA PRO A 110 -5.43 11.30 -12.96
C PRO A 110 -4.73 10.37 -11.97
N ALA A 111 -4.78 9.06 -12.22
CA ALA A 111 -4.09 8.04 -11.44
C ALA A 111 -2.59 7.89 -11.73
N ALA A 112 -2.06 8.46 -12.83
CA ALA A 112 -0.73 8.12 -13.33
C ALA A 112 0.38 8.41 -12.30
N ALA A 113 0.26 9.51 -11.55
CA ALA A 113 1.17 9.85 -10.47
C ALA A 113 1.15 8.87 -9.29
N LEU A 114 0.03 8.16 -9.08
CA LEU A 114 -0.14 7.17 -8.01
C LEU A 114 0.27 5.76 -8.41
N LEU A 115 0.38 5.47 -9.70
CA LEU A 115 0.83 4.17 -10.19
C LEU A 115 2.31 3.90 -9.86
N GLY A 116 3.14 4.95 -9.77
CA GLY A 116 4.53 4.83 -9.32
C GLY A 116 4.67 4.27 -7.90
N PRO A 117 4.10 4.93 -6.88
CA PRO A 117 4.01 4.42 -5.52
C PRO A 117 3.36 3.03 -5.44
N ALA A 118 2.26 2.78 -6.16
CA ALA A 118 1.63 1.46 -6.21
C ALA A 118 2.55 0.37 -6.77
N ALA A 119 3.35 0.70 -7.80
CA ALA A 119 4.32 -0.22 -8.38
C ALA A 119 5.50 -0.50 -7.44
N LEU A 120 5.98 0.53 -6.75
CA LEU A 120 7.03 0.40 -5.74
C LEU A 120 6.59 -0.53 -4.61
N LEU A 121 5.37 -0.37 -4.08
CA LEU A 121 4.84 -1.24 -3.03
C LEU A 121 4.70 -2.69 -3.50
N ALA A 122 4.23 -2.92 -4.74
CA ALA A 122 4.15 -4.26 -5.32
C ALA A 122 5.53 -4.94 -5.45
N SER A 123 6.54 -4.17 -5.87
CA SER A 123 7.92 -4.65 -5.97
C SER A 123 8.51 -4.96 -4.58
N THR A 124 8.30 -4.06 -3.60
CA THR A 124 8.73 -4.26 -2.21
C THR A 124 8.04 -5.48 -1.58
N ALA A 125 6.75 -5.72 -1.85
CA ALA A 125 6.02 -6.90 -1.43
C ALA A 125 6.68 -8.20 -1.93
N GLY A 126 7.12 -8.21 -3.20
CA GLY A 126 7.85 -9.32 -3.80
C GLY A 126 9.19 -9.61 -3.12
N VAL A 127 9.94 -8.56 -2.74
CA VAL A 127 11.19 -8.69 -1.97
C VAL A 127 10.89 -9.22 -0.56
N LEU A 128 9.93 -8.63 0.15
CA LEU A 128 9.49 -9.08 1.48
C LEU A 128 9.13 -10.57 1.48
N SER A 129 8.32 -11.02 0.52
CA SER A 129 7.96 -12.45 0.38
C SER A 129 9.19 -13.35 0.16
N GLY A 130 10.21 -12.87 -0.56
CA GLY A 130 11.49 -13.55 -0.70
C GLY A 130 12.25 -13.68 0.62
N VAL A 131 12.42 -12.56 1.33
CA VAL A 131 13.12 -12.51 2.63
C VAL A 131 12.40 -13.34 3.69
N THR A 132 11.07 -13.31 3.73
CA THR A 132 10.27 -14.15 4.62
C THR A 132 10.53 -15.63 4.40
N ARG A 133 10.60 -16.10 3.15
CA ARG A 133 10.92 -17.51 2.86
C ARG A 133 12.33 -17.89 3.31
N VAL A 134 13.30 -16.98 3.16
CA VAL A 134 14.66 -17.17 3.69
C VAL A 134 14.63 -17.32 5.21
N VAL A 135 14.02 -16.38 5.93
CA VAL A 135 13.97 -16.40 7.40
C VAL A 135 13.18 -17.58 7.93
N ASP A 136 12.04 -17.93 7.33
CA ASP A 136 11.27 -19.12 7.76
C ASP A 136 12.04 -20.42 7.52
N GLY A 137 12.73 -20.54 6.38
CA GLY A 137 13.57 -21.68 6.04
C GLY A 137 14.73 -21.85 7.03
N LEU A 138 15.48 -20.78 7.29
CA LEU A 138 16.62 -20.79 8.22
C LEU A 138 16.19 -21.01 9.67
N SER A 139 15.03 -20.47 10.09
CA SER A 139 14.51 -20.60 11.47
C SER A 139 14.31 -22.03 11.96
N ARG A 140 14.32 -23.00 11.04
CA ARG A 140 14.21 -24.44 11.34
C ARG A 140 15.54 -25.03 11.84
N TYR A 141 16.66 -24.47 11.42
CA TYR A 141 18.01 -24.97 11.71
C TYR A 141 18.80 -23.99 12.58
N GLU A 142 18.51 -22.69 12.48
CA GLU A 142 19.21 -21.61 13.17
C GLU A 142 18.21 -20.78 14.00
N PRO A 143 18.01 -21.11 15.29
CA PRO A 143 17.04 -20.42 16.13
C PRO A 143 17.27 -18.91 16.25
N GLY A 144 18.53 -18.45 16.11
CA GLY A 144 18.89 -17.03 16.15
C GLY A 144 18.19 -16.20 15.07
N THR A 145 17.90 -16.78 13.90
CA THR A 145 17.20 -16.08 12.82
C THR A 145 15.76 -15.70 13.16
N ARG A 146 15.16 -16.30 14.21
CA ARG A 146 13.81 -15.96 14.69
C ARG A 146 13.72 -14.54 15.22
N GLN A 147 14.84 -13.92 15.58
CA GLN A 147 14.90 -12.51 15.99
C GLN A 147 14.40 -11.55 14.89
N TRP A 148 14.41 -11.96 13.63
CA TRP A 148 13.95 -11.16 12.50
C TRP A 148 12.44 -11.24 12.25
N ARG A 149 11.72 -12.18 12.88
CA ARG A 149 10.26 -12.34 12.70
C ARG A 149 9.47 -11.09 13.11
N PRO A 150 9.75 -10.45 14.26
CA PRO A 150 9.13 -9.17 14.64
C PRO A 150 9.41 -8.03 13.67
N VAL A 151 10.63 -7.99 13.11
CA VAL A 151 11.03 -6.98 12.10
C VAL A 151 10.22 -7.16 10.83
N LEU A 152 10.16 -8.38 10.29
CA LEU A 152 9.40 -8.69 9.08
C LEU A 152 7.88 -8.48 9.27
N ALA A 153 7.34 -8.81 10.45
CA ALA A 153 5.95 -8.50 10.79
C ALA A 153 5.67 -6.99 10.79
N SER A 154 6.60 -6.19 11.31
CA SER A 154 6.49 -4.73 11.31
C SER A 154 6.59 -4.14 9.90
N ILE A 155 7.49 -4.68 9.06
CA ILE A 155 7.60 -4.30 7.65
C ILE A 155 6.30 -4.62 6.90
N PHE A 156 5.71 -5.79 7.15
CA PHE A 156 4.44 -6.18 6.53
C PHE A 156 3.30 -5.24 6.94
N ALA A 157 3.20 -4.89 8.22
CA ALA A 157 2.19 -3.94 8.69
C ALA A 157 2.34 -2.54 8.06
N ASP A 158 3.57 -2.02 7.95
CA ASP A 158 3.83 -0.74 7.28
C ASP A 158 3.55 -0.80 5.77
N LEU A 159 3.87 -1.92 5.11
CA LEU A 159 3.53 -2.16 3.71
C LEU A 159 2.01 -2.10 3.50
N LEU A 160 1.23 -2.79 4.33
CA LEU A 160 -0.24 -2.75 4.29
C LEU A 160 -0.79 -1.35 4.59
N ALA A 161 -0.14 -0.59 5.46
CA ALA A 161 -0.51 0.80 5.72
C ALA A 161 -0.32 1.67 4.48
N CYS A 162 0.85 1.58 3.83
CA CYS A 162 1.12 2.28 2.58
C CYS A 162 0.18 1.87 1.44
N GLU A 163 -0.13 0.58 1.32
CA GLU A 163 -1.14 0.08 0.38
C GLU A 163 -2.53 0.64 0.69
N SER A 164 -2.90 0.74 1.97
CA SER A 164 -4.21 1.30 2.40
C SER A 164 -4.33 2.76 1.97
N LEU A 165 -3.31 3.57 2.24
CA LEU A 165 -3.28 4.97 1.85
C LEU A 165 -3.28 5.14 0.32
N THR A 166 -2.49 4.34 -0.39
CA THR A 166 -2.42 4.37 -1.86
C THR A 166 -3.76 3.98 -2.49
N ALA A 167 -4.43 2.94 -1.97
CA ALA A 167 -5.75 2.53 -2.44
C ALA A 167 -6.82 3.61 -2.19
N VAL A 168 -6.82 4.25 -1.01
CA VAL A 168 -7.72 5.36 -0.69
C VAL A 168 -7.48 6.55 -1.62
N ALA A 169 -6.21 6.88 -1.92
CA ALA A 169 -5.87 7.95 -2.85
C ALA A 169 -6.27 7.63 -4.30
N LEU A 170 -6.08 6.38 -4.74
CA LEU A 170 -6.53 5.95 -6.07
C LEU A 170 -8.05 6.07 -6.19
N ARG A 171 -8.81 5.66 -5.17
CA ARG A 171 -10.29 5.79 -5.18
C ARG A 171 -10.80 7.22 -5.04
N SER A 172 -9.94 8.16 -4.60
CA SER A 172 -10.29 9.58 -4.53
C SER A 172 -9.97 10.34 -5.83
N CYS A 173 -9.31 9.69 -6.80
CA CYS A 173 -9.24 10.19 -8.16
C CYS A 173 -10.67 10.26 -8.73
N ALA A 174 -11.08 11.42 -9.24
CA ALA A 174 -12.35 11.53 -9.93
C ALA A 174 -12.32 10.65 -11.18
N ASP A 175 -13.35 9.83 -11.37
CA ASP A 175 -13.56 9.14 -12.64
C ASP A 175 -13.70 10.20 -13.75
N ARG A 176 -13.10 9.91 -14.91
CA ARG A 176 -13.47 10.64 -16.13
C ARG A 176 -14.94 10.36 -16.36
N GLU A 177 -15.81 11.36 -16.23
CA GLU A 177 -17.12 11.24 -16.84
C GLU A 177 -16.90 10.97 -18.34
N PRO A 178 -17.57 9.97 -18.92
CA PRO A 178 -17.56 9.80 -20.36
C PRO A 178 -18.09 11.10 -20.98
N GLU A 179 -17.36 11.64 -21.96
CA GLU A 179 -17.79 12.80 -22.75
C GLU A 179 -19.25 12.60 -23.20
N GLY A 180 -20.20 13.30 -22.57
CA GLY A 180 -21.60 13.14 -22.97
C GLY A 180 -22.72 13.67 -22.07
N ALA A 181 -22.49 14.15 -20.84
CA ALA A 181 -23.62 14.52 -19.97
C ALA A 181 -23.39 15.77 -19.10
N GLY A 182 -23.26 16.95 -19.71
CA GLY A 182 -23.46 18.22 -19.01
C GLY A 182 -22.64 19.39 -19.57
N PRO A 183 -23.14 20.64 -19.48
CA PRO A 183 -22.39 21.79 -19.97
C PRO A 183 -21.08 21.92 -19.20
N ALA A 184 -19.99 21.84 -19.94
CA ALA A 184 -18.63 22.07 -19.47
C ALA A 184 -18.51 23.51 -18.95
N GLY A 185 -18.65 23.69 -17.64
CA GLY A 185 -18.40 24.98 -17.02
C GLY A 185 -19.19 25.20 -15.76
N LEU A 186 -18.79 24.55 -14.66
CA LEU A 186 -18.97 25.04 -13.27
C LEU A 186 -18.42 24.05 -12.23
N ARG A 187 -17.38 23.26 -12.54
CA ARG A 187 -16.57 22.67 -11.48
C ARG A 187 -15.48 23.68 -11.10
N PRO A 188 -15.42 24.15 -9.85
CA PRO A 188 -14.31 25.00 -9.43
C PRO A 188 -13.01 24.26 -9.69
N ALA A 189 -12.06 24.94 -10.33
CA ALA A 189 -10.71 24.42 -10.51
C ALA A 189 -10.20 23.96 -9.14
N ARG A 190 -9.93 22.65 -8.99
CA ARG A 190 -9.36 22.11 -7.75
C ARG A 190 -8.09 22.90 -7.50
N GLN A 191 -7.99 23.58 -6.36
CA GLN A 191 -6.79 24.36 -6.08
C GLN A 191 -5.56 23.44 -6.17
N PRO A 192 -4.51 23.87 -6.89
CA PRO A 192 -3.31 23.07 -7.03
C PRO A 192 -2.58 22.99 -5.70
N GLY A 193 -2.77 21.89 -4.96
CA GLY A 193 -2.08 21.61 -3.70
C GLY A 193 -2.93 20.83 -2.70
N GLY A 194 -2.29 19.99 -1.89
CA GLY A 194 -2.96 19.29 -0.78
C GLY A 194 -3.84 18.11 -1.15
N SER A 195 -3.56 17.40 -2.25
CA SER A 195 -4.29 16.17 -2.57
C SER A 195 -3.75 14.97 -1.79
N LEU A 196 -4.53 13.90 -1.65
CA LEU A 196 -4.01 12.61 -1.18
C LEU A 196 -2.89 12.07 -2.08
N GLY A 197 -2.89 12.43 -3.37
CA GLY A 197 -1.83 12.03 -4.29
C GLY A 197 -0.47 12.63 -3.93
N ASP A 198 -0.45 13.87 -3.41
CA ASP A 198 0.78 14.51 -2.93
C ASP A 198 1.29 13.85 -1.67
N VAL A 199 0.38 13.51 -0.75
CA VAL A 199 0.72 12.75 0.47
C VAL A 199 1.29 11.38 0.12
N VAL A 200 0.68 10.64 -0.81
CA VAL A 200 1.18 9.34 -1.27
C VAL A 200 2.52 9.49 -1.97
N GLY A 201 2.66 10.44 -2.90
CA GLY A 201 3.90 10.68 -3.65
C GLY A 201 5.07 11.10 -2.76
N TYR A 202 4.81 11.66 -1.58
CA TYR A 202 5.83 11.98 -0.59
C TYR A 202 6.11 10.82 0.38
N LEU A 203 5.07 10.36 1.08
CA LEU A 203 5.22 9.46 2.23
C LEU A 203 5.55 8.02 1.81
N VAL A 204 4.92 7.51 0.75
CA VAL A 204 5.06 6.10 0.36
C VAL A 204 6.48 5.78 -0.12
N PRO A 205 7.13 6.56 -1.00
CA PRO A 205 8.50 6.27 -1.40
C PRO A 205 9.51 6.37 -0.26
N GLN A 206 9.30 7.28 0.70
CA GLN A 206 10.14 7.39 1.89
C GLN A 206 10.02 6.13 2.76
N LEU A 207 8.81 5.74 3.13
CA LEU A 207 8.57 4.54 3.95
C LEU A 207 9.05 3.29 3.22
N ALA A 208 8.74 3.13 1.92
CA ALA A 208 9.25 2.00 1.14
C ALA A 208 10.78 1.95 1.12
N GLY A 209 11.47 3.09 1.12
CA GLY A 209 12.92 3.16 1.27
C GLY A 209 13.41 2.61 2.62
N GLU A 210 12.76 2.97 3.73
CA GLU A 210 13.04 2.41 5.07
C GLU A 210 12.83 0.89 5.08
N LEU A 211 11.70 0.42 4.54
CA LEU A 211 11.38 -1.00 4.48
C LEU A 211 12.42 -1.80 3.68
N LEU A 212 12.87 -1.27 2.53
CA LEU A 212 13.91 -1.90 1.72
C LEU A 212 15.27 -1.92 2.44
N GLY A 213 15.59 -0.89 3.22
CA GLY A 213 16.77 -0.85 4.09
C GLY A 213 16.72 -1.87 5.23
N ASP A 214 15.56 -2.06 5.85
CA ASP A 214 15.38 -3.12 6.86
C ASP A 214 15.50 -4.52 6.23
N LEU A 215 14.96 -4.72 5.02
CA LEU A 215 15.09 -5.98 4.27
C LEU A 215 16.54 -6.26 3.84
N GLU A 216 17.28 -5.22 3.46
CA GLU A 216 18.72 -5.26 3.21
C GLU A 216 19.48 -5.77 4.44
N LEU A 217 19.19 -5.19 5.61
CA LEU A 217 19.82 -5.58 6.87
C LEU A 217 19.55 -7.05 7.18
N VAL A 218 18.27 -7.47 7.13
CA VAL A 218 17.88 -8.86 7.39
C VAL A 218 18.61 -9.84 6.46
N LEU A 219 18.67 -9.54 5.15
CA LEU A 219 19.37 -10.41 4.20
C LEU A 219 20.86 -10.50 4.51
N SER A 220 21.50 -9.36 4.80
CA SER A 220 22.93 -9.29 5.09
C SER A 220 23.28 -10.09 6.36
N GLU A 221 22.49 -9.94 7.42
CA GLU A 221 22.67 -10.65 8.69
C GLU A 221 22.31 -12.15 8.60
N CYS A 222 21.49 -12.55 7.61
CA CYS A 222 21.25 -13.95 7.29
C CYS A 222 22.29 -14.54 6.31
N GLY A 223 23.33 -13.80 5.94
CA GLY A 223 24.40 -14.27 5.03
C GLY A 223 24.06 -14.22 3.54
N PHE A 224 22.96 -13.55 3.16
CA PHE A 224 22.54 -13.39 1.76
C PHE A 224 23.18 -12.15 1.14
N GLY A 225 24.44 -12.31 0.75
CA GLY A 225 25.23 -11.26 0.09
C GLY A 225 25.03 -11.15 -1.42
N GLY A 226 25.94 -10.42 -2.07
CA GLY A 226 25.96 -10.20 -3.51
C GLY A 226 25.95 -11.52 -4.30
N GLY A 227 25.15 -11.57 -5.36
CA GLY A 227 25.00 -12.76 -6.21
C GLY A 227 23.87 -13.72 -5.82
N THR A 228 23.27 -13.58 -4.62
CA THR A 228 22.04 -14.30 -4.30
C THR A 228 20.85 -13.72 -5.08
N PRO A 229 19.84 -14.55 -5.42
CA PRO A 229 18.67 -14.07 -6.14
C PRO A 229 17.86 -13.05 -5.33
N GLU A 230 17.76 -13.22 -4.01
CA GLU A 230 17.05 -12.31 -3.10
C GLU A 230 17.74 -10.95 -3.05
N ARG A 231 19.06 -10.92 -2.85
CA ARG A 231 19.83 -9.68 -2.86
C ARG A 231 19.75 -8.96 -4.21
N SER A 232 19.86 -9.70 -5.31
CA SER A 232 19.75 -9.13 -6.66
C SER A 232 18.37 -8.54 -6.96
N ALA A 233 17.30 -9.12 -6.40
CA ALA A 233 15.95 -8.58 -6.54
C ALA A 233 15.80 -7.26 -5.76
N LEU A 234 16.30 -7.22 -4.53
CA LEU A 234 16.35 -6.00 -3.72
C LEU A 234 17.16 -4.89 -4.42
N ASP A 235 18.38 -5.19 -4.86
CA ASP A 235 19.26 -4.22 -5.54
C ASP A 235 18.60 -3.67 -6.82
N LYS A 236 17.87 -4.52 -7.55
CA LYS A 236 17.10 -4.09 -8.74
C LYS A 236 16.01 -3.08 -8.38
N VAL A 237 15.22 -3.33 -7.33
CA VAL A 237 14.18 -2.38 -6.87
C VAL A 237 14.80 -1.07 -6.40
N LEU A 238 15.90 -1.12 -5.64
CA LEU A 238 16.61 0.07 -5.18
C LEU A 238 17.13 0.93 -6.34
N ARG A 239 17.72 0.32 -7.38
CA ARG A 239 18.18 1.02 -8.59
C ARG A 239 17.04 1.67 -9.36
N ASP A 240 15.92 0.98 -9.52
CA ASP A 240 14.82 1.42 -10.36
C ASP A 240 13.86 2.40 -9.65
N ARG A 241 14.04 2.63 -8.35
CA ARG A 241 13.16 3.46 -7.51
C ARG A 241 12.97 4.88 -8.03
N ALA A 242 14.02 5.47 -8.62
CA ALA A 242 13.98 6.82 -9.17
C ALA A 242 13.02 6.93 -10.37
N LEU A 243 12.85 5.85 -11.17
CA LEU A 243 11.97 5.83 -12.34
C LEU A 243 10.51 6.13 -11.98
N VAL A 244 10.09 5.72 -10.78
CA VAL A 244 8.70 5.86 -10.31
C VAL A 244 8.52 7.00 -9.32
N GLY A 245 9.41 7.99 -9.35
CA GLY A 245 9.33 9.17 -8.48
C GLY A 245 9.68 8.87 -7.03
N GLY A 246 10.44 7.79 -6.76
CA GLY A 246 10.93 7.49 -5.43
C GLY A 246 12.29 8.09 -5.11
N ASP A 247 12.82 8.98 -5.94
CA ASP A 247 13.98 9.79 -5.55
C ASP A 247 13.58 10.93 -4.60
N TRP A 248 14.58 11.55 -3.99
CA TRP A 248 14.35 12.60 -3.00
C TRP A 248 13.80 13.90 -3.61
N GLN A 249 14.03 14.16 -4.90
CA GLN A 249 13.57 15.37 -5.58
C GLN A 249 12.06 15.32 -5.82
N ALA A 250 11.57 14.20 -6.34
CA ALA A 250 10.16 13.94 -6.51
C ALA A 250 9.43 13.99 -5.15
N GLY A 251 9.99 13.35 -4.12
CA GLY A 251 9.47 13.41 -2.75
C GLY A 251 9.39 14.84 -2.21
N ARG A 252 10.45 15.64 -2.40
CA ARG A 252 10.46 17.06 -1.99
C ARG A 252 9.42 17.91 -2.71
N ALA A 253 9.22 17.68 -4.01
CA ALA A 253 8.19 18.38 -4.78
C ALA A 253 6.77 18.02 -4.27
N ALA A 254 6.53 16.75 -3.96
CA ALA A 254 5.27 16.29 -3.37
C ALA A 254 5.04 16.84 -1.95
N GLN A 255 6.09 16.92 -1.12
CA GLN A 255 6.01 17.55 0.20
C GLN A 255 5.66 19.03 0.09
N ALA A 256 6.30 19.77 -0.83
CA ALA A 256 6.01 21.19 -1.03
C ALA A 256 4.54 21.44 -1.44
N ARG A 257 3.98 20.59 -2.31
CA ARG A 257 2.55 20.65 -2.66
C ARG A 257 1.63 20.28 -1.49
N SER A 258 2.07 19.36 -0.62
CA SER A 258 1.36 19.02 0.61
C SER A 258 1.34 20.18 1.61
N VAL A 259 2.44 20.93 1.73
CA VAL A 259 2.51 22.15 2.56
C VAL A 259 1.52 23.20 2.08
N GLY A 260 1.44 23.45 0.77
CA GLY A 260 0.42 24.35 0.19
C GLY A 260 -1.02 23.95 0.53
N GLY A 261 -1.26 22.65 0.72
CA GLY A 261 -2.55 22.09 1.14
C GLY A 261 -2.96 22.40 2.59
N LEU A 262 -2.03 22.79 3.46
CA LEU A 262 -2.32 23.10 4.86
C LEU A 262 -3.14 24.40 5.00
N SER A 263 -2.98 25.33 4.07
CA SER A 263 -3.70 26.62 4.06
C SER A 263 -5.20 26.50 3.74
N ALA A 264 -5.64 25.38 3.14
CA ALA A 264 -7.03 25.17 2.78
C ALA A 264 -7.95 24.79 3.97
N VAL A 265 -7.38 24.62 5.17
CA VAL A 265 -8.08 24.10 6.38
C VAL A 265 -9.09 25.10 6.95
N GLY A 266 -8.90 26.40 6.70
CA GLY A 266 -9.63 27.48 7.38
C GLY A 266 -11.12 27.62 7.05
N GLY A 267 -11.68 26.84 6.11
CA GLY A 267 -13.06 27.05 5.63
C GLY A 267 -14.02 25.84 5.68
N SER A 268 -13.53 24.62 5.94
CA SER A 268 -14.36 23.41 5.80
C SER A 268 -14.67 22.75 7.16
N GLU A 269 -15.93 22.83 7.56
CA GLU A 269 -16.53 21.97 8.57
C GLU A 269 -16.31 20.49 8.19
N PRO A 270 -15.96 19.60 9.14
CA PRO A 270 -15.80 18.19 8.85
C PRO A 270 -17.17 17.59 8.46
N GLY A 271 -17.40 17.42 7.16
CA GLY A 271 -18.56 16.68 6.66
C GLY A 271 -18.62 15.32 7.34
N GLY A 272 -19.79 14.95 7.88
CA GLY A 272 -20.01 13.66 8.52
C GLY A 272 -19.49 12.54 7.61
N GLY A 273 -18.55 11.73 8.10
CA GLY A 273 -17.71 10.82 7.30
C GLY A 273 -18.42 9.72 6.52
N THR A 274 -19.75 9.76 6.40
CA THR A 274 -20.57 8.83 5.61
C THR A 274 -20.22 8.87 4.12
N GLY A 275 -19.80 10.02 3.58
CA GLY A 275 -19.35 10.15 2.18
C GLY A 275 -17.98 9.53 1.86
N LEU A 276 -17.14 9.29 2.87
CA LEU A 276 -15.78 8.73 2.68
C LEU A 276 -15.73 7.21 2.84
N ALA A 277 -16.79 6.58 3.35
CA ALA A 277 -16.85 5.13 3.55
C ALA A 277 -16.57 4.35 2.26
N GLY A 278 -16.95 4.90 1.10
CA GLY A 278 -16.64 4.32 -0.22
C GLY A 278 -15.14 4.22 -0.52
N LEU A 279 -14.32 5.17 -0.05
CA LEU A 279 -12.88 5.20 -0.32
C LEU A 279 -12.14 4.06 0.38
N PHE A 280 -12.68 3.53 1.49
CA PHE A 280 -12.03 2.50 2.29
C PHE A 280 -12.38 1.06 1.87
N ARG A 281 -13.37 0.85 1.00
CA ARG A 281 -13.87 -0.49 0.63
C ARG A 281 -12.83 -1.32 -0.13
N ILE A 282 -12.68 -2.61 0.18
CA ILE A 282 -11.68 -3.48 -0.47
C ILE A 282 -12.27 -4.30 -1.64
N THR A 283 -13.54 -4.72 -1.53
CA THR A 283 -14.08 -5.83 -2.33
C THR A 283 -15.19 -5.48 -3.32
N GLU A 284 -15.89 -4.35 -3.18
CA GLU A 284 -17.10 -4.09 -3.96
C GLU A 284 -16.90 -3.12 -5.13
N GLU A 285 -17.72 -3.33 -6.17
CA GLU A 285 -17.93 -2.39 -7.27
C GLU A 285 -18.34 -1.02 -6.71
N ALA A 286 -17.80 0.05 -7.31
CA ALA A 286 -18.22 1.40 -7.05
C ALA A 286 -19.70 1.55 -7.44
N GLY A 287 -20.62 1.20 -6.55
CA GLY A 287 -22.00 1.67 -6.62
C GLY A 287 -21.95 3.20 -6.72
N ALA A 288 -22.83 3.77 -7.56
CA ALA A 288 -22.90 5.14 -8.07
C ALA A 288 -22.99 6.29 -7.02
N VAL A 289 -22.27 6.17 -5.91
CA VAL A 289 -22.03 7.23 -4.95
C VAL A 289 -20.75 7.90 -5.39
N ALA A 290 -20.87 9.15 -5.84
CA ALA A 290 -19.73 9.96 -6.20
C ALA A 290 -18.70 9.95 -5.06
N PRO A 291 -17.41 9.65 -5.34
CA PRO A 291 -16.39 9.65 -4.30
C PRO A 291 -16.39 11.03 -3.63
N GLY A 292 -16.50 11.05 -2.30
CA GLY A 292 -16.34 12.28 -1.52
C GLY A 292 -14.98 12.92 -1.77
N ASP A 293 -14.83 14.21 -1.46
CA ASP A 293 -13.53 14.88 -1.55
C ASP A 293 -12.51 14.17 -0.65
N GLY A 294 -11.67 13.33 -1.25
CA GLY A 294 -10.59 12.62 -0.56
C GLY A 294 -9.41 13.55 -0.32
N SER A 295 -9.63 14.71 0.31
CA SER A 295 -8.54 15.52 0.83
C SER A 295 -7.88 14.80 2.02
N PRO A 296 -6.57 14.99 2.27
CA PRO A 296 -5.90 14.40 3.42
C PRO A 296 -6.58 14.75 4.74
N TRP A 297 -7.12 15.98 4.85
CA TRP A 297 -7.84 16.45 6.02
C TRP A 297 -9.16 15.73 6.24
N ALA A 298 -9.93 15.53 5.18
CA ALA A 298 -11.19 14.80 5.25
C ALA A 298 -10.96 13.34 5.67
N VAL A 299 -9.93 12.69 5.10
CA VAL A 299 -9.53 11.33 5.50
C VAL A 299 -9.04 11.30 6.95
N ALA A 300 -8.13 12.18 7.37
CA ALA A 300 -7.66 12.22 8.76
C ALA A 300 -8.80 12.50 9.77
N ALA A 301 -9.82 13.27 9.39
CA ALA A 301 -10.98 13.54 10.25
C ALA A 301 -11.83 12.31 10.56
N THR A 302 -11.72 11.20 9.80
CA THR A 302 -12.47 9.97 10.08
C THR A 302 -11.96 9.22 11.32
N LEU A 303 -10.76 9.54 11.82
CA LEU A 303 -10.15 8.89 12.98
C LEU A 303 -11.08 8.85 14.18
N GLY A 304 -11.71 10.00 14.52
CA GLY A 304 -12.61 10.08 15.68
C GLY A 304 -13.76 9.08 15.59
N GLY A 305 -14.50 9.10 14.47
CA GLY A 305 -15.63 8.20 14.26
C GLY A 305 -15.24 6.73 14.20
N ALA A 306 -14.10 6.39 13.57
CA ALA A 306 -13.60 5.00 13.52
C ALA A 306 -13.25 4.48 14.93
N VAL A 307 -12.67 5.34 15.76
CA VAL A 307 -12.31 5.03 17.15
C VAL A 307 -13.52 4.87 18.05
N ASP A 308 -14.56 5.68 17.86
CA ASP A 308 -15.82 5.55 18.61
C ASP A 308 -16.50 4.21 18.31
N ARG A 309 -16.47 3.76 17.05
CA ARG A 309 -16.98 2.44 16.65
C ARG A 309 -16.15 1.28 17.21
N LEU A 310 -14.83 1.45 17.32
CA LEU A 310 -13.93 0.48 17.97
C LEU A 310 -14.21 0.33 19.47
N ALA A 311 -14.63 1.39 20.16
CA ALA A 311 -14.87 1.36 21.60
C ALA A 311 -16.00 0.41 22.03
N GLY A 312 -16.93 0.09 21.11
CA GLY A 312 -18.00 -0.89 21.33
C GLY A 312 -17.64 -2.33 20.97
N ALA A 313 -16.45 -2.58 20.40
CA ALA A 313 -16.04 -3.89 19.90
C ALA A 313 -15.16 -4.65 20.93
N GLY A 314 -15.42 -5.94 21.10
CA GLY A 314 -14.74 -6.78 22.09
C GLY A 314 -13.28 -7.12 21.77
N GLY A 315 -12.52 -7.48 22.81
CA GLY A 315 -11.16 -8.05 22.73
C GLY A 315 -10.03 -7.09 23.15
N PRO A 316 -8.92 -7.61 23.73
CA PRO A 316 -7.81 -6.80 24.22
C PRO A 316 -7.08 -6.02 23.12
N ALA A 317 -6.88 -6.64 21.95
CA ALA A 317 -6.25 -5.99 20.80
C ALA A 317 -7.11 -4.86 20.23
N THR A 318 -8.43 -5.05 20.13
CA THR A 318 -9.39 -4.02 19.70
C THR A 318 -9.41 -2.83 20.67
N ALA A 319 -9.40 -3.11 21.98
CA ALA A 319 -9.35 -2.08 23.00
C ALA A 319 -8.02 -1.27 22.95
N ALA A 320 -6.90 -1.95 22.71
CA ALA A 320 -5.60 -1.29 22.53
C ALA A 320 -5.57 -0.43 21.26
N LEU A 321 -6.10 -0.95 20.15
CA LEU A 321 -6.26 -0.21 18.90
C LEU A 321 -7.10 1.05 19.11
N ALA A 322 -8.20 0.96 19.86
CA ALA A 322 -9.03 2.10 20.21
C ALA A 322 -8.26 3.14 21.06
N ARG A 323 -7.40 2.72 21.99
CA ARG A 323 -6.57 3.64 22.80
C ARG A 323 -5.54 4.38 21.93
N VAL A 324 -4.80 3.66 21.08
CA VAL A 324 -3.84 4.27 20.14
C VAL A 324 -4.57 5.21 19.17
N GLY A 325 -5.70 4.77 18.61
CA GLY A 325 -6.52 5.59 17.73
C GLY A 325 -7.05 6.86 18.40
N ARG A 326 -7.48 6.81 19.67
CA ARG A 326 -7.87 8.03 20.42
C ARG A 326 -6.72 9.02 20.52
N ARG A 327 -5.50 8.55 20.77
CA ARG A 327 -4.31 9.40 20.85
C ARG A 327 -4.05 10.10 19.52
N LEU A 328 -4.14 9.36 18.40
CA LEU A 328 -3.99 9.92 17.05
C LEU A 328 -5.12 10.89 16.68
N ALA A 329 -6.36 10.62 17.09
CA ALA A 329 -7.48 11.55 16.92
C ALA A 329 -7.28 12.86 17.70
N THR A 330 -6.69 12.80 18.90
CA THR A 330 -6.30 14.00 19.65
C THR A 330 -5.20 14.78 18.95
N GLU A 331 -4.18 14.10 18.43
CA GLU A 331 -3.11 14.72 17.63
C GLU A 331 -3.68 15.41 16.39
N GLN A 332 -4.65 14.78 15.71
CA GLN A 332 -5.32 15.37 14.55
C GLN A 332 -6.05 16.67 14.89
N ARG A 333 -6.74 16.74 16.02
CA ARG A 333 -7.39 17.98 16.48
C ARG A 333 -6.36 19.06 16.81
N ALA A 334 -5.27 18.70 17.49
CA ALA A 334 -4.18 19.63 17.80
C ALA A 334 -3.53 20.17 16.53
N LEU A 335 -3.31 19.31 15.53
CA LEU A 335 -2.74 19.69 14.25
C LEU A 335 -3.63 20.66 13.48
N ARG A 336 -4.96 20.48 13.50
CA ARG A 336 -5.91 21.46 12.89
C ARG A 336 -5.76 22.84 13.50
N VAL A 337 -5.68 22.93 14.83
CA VAL A 337 -5.49 24.21 15.54
C VAL A 337 -4.17 24.86 15.14
N ALA A 338 -3.08 24.08 15.11
CA ALA A 338 -1.76 24.59 14.70
C ALA A 338 -1.74 25.08 13.24
N CYS A 339 -2.40 24.37 12.32
CA CYS A 339 -2.46 24.78 10.91
C CYS A 339 -3.33 26.02 10.71
N ALA A 340 -4.44 26.14 11.46
CA ALA A 340 -5.35 27.29 11.38
C ALA A 340 -4.77 28.59 11.95
N ALA A 341 -3.71 28.51 12.77
CA ALA A 341 -3.01 29.68 13.29
C ALA A 341 -2.28 30.50 12.20
N THR A 342 -2.05 29.89 11.02
CA THR A 342 -1.30 30.50 9.92
C THR A 342 -2.09 30.41 8.62
N VAL A 343 -2.30 31.55 7.96
CA VAL A 343 -3.10 31.63 6.72
C VAL A 343 -2.36 31.02 5.52
N VAL A 344 -1.06 31.28 5.38
CA VAL A 344 -0.23 30.79 4.27
C VAL A 344 1.00 30.08 4.82
N HIS A 345 1.20 28.84 4.40
CA HIS A 345 2.37 28.04 4.78
C HIS A 345 3.42 28.05 3.66
N ASP A 346 4.66 28.43 4.00
CA ASP A 346 5.78 28.44 3.06
C ASP A 346 6.47 27.06 3.02
N PRO A 347 6.57 26.38 1.85
CA PRO A 347 7.33 25.15 1.70
C PRO A 347 8.81 25.22 2.12
N ALA A 348 9.42 26.41 2.16
CA ALA A 348 10.78 26.60 2.66
C ALA A 348 10.87 26.51 4.19
N ASP A 349 9.79 26.84 4.91
CA ASP A 349 9.73 26.81 6.37
C ASP A 349 9.79 25.36 6.91
N PRO A 350 10.78 25.02 7.75
CA PRO A 350 10.84 23.73 8.43
C PRO A 350 9.59 23.41 9.28
N ALA A 351 8.96 24.40 9.91
CA ALA A 351 7.78 24.18 10.74
C ALA A 351 6.57 23.77 9.90
N ALA A 352 6.33 24.46 8.78
CA ALA A 352 5.30 24.11 7.81
C ALA A 352 5.50 22.68 7.25
N ARG A 353 6.74 22.30 6.91
CA ARG A 353 7.07 20.93 6.49
C ARG A 353 6.78 19.90 7.58
N ALA A 354 7.12 20.19 8.83
CA ALA A 354 6.84 19.30 9.95
C ALA A 354 5.33 19.15 10.25
N LEU A 355 4.50 20.16 9.94
CA LEU A 355 3.04 20.04 10.00
C LEU A 355 2.50 19.15 8.86
N ALA A 356 3.04 19.30 7.65
CA ALA A 356 2.67 18.45 6.52
C ALA A 356 3.04 16.98 6.75
N ASP A 357 4.21 16.71 7.34
CA ASP A 357 4.66 15.37 7.71
C ASP A 357 3.71 14.71 8.72
N ARG A 358 3.34 15.45 9.77
CA ARG A 358 2.35 14.99 10.75
C ARG A 358 1.02 14.69 10.11
N GLN A 359 0.55 15.56 9.20
CA GLN A 359 -0.71 15.34 8.52
C GLN A 359 -0.68 14.10 7.61
N ALA A 360 0.44 13.87 6.91
CA ALA A 360 0.62 12.70 6.08
C ALA A 360 0.50 11.40 6.92
N LEU A 361 1.13 11.36 8.09
CA LEU A 361 1.06 10.22 9.01
C LEU A 361 -0.35 10.01 9.62
N LEU A 362 -1.08 11.08 9.90
CA LEU A 362 -2.47 10.97 10.38
C LEU A 362 -3.43 10.49 9.28
N ALA A 363 -3.24 10.93 8.03
CA ALA A 363 -3.98 10.39 6.89
C ALA A 363 -3.68 8.90 6.66
N LEU A 364 -2.42 8.47 6.83
CA LEU A 364 -2.04 7.05 6.80
C LEU A 364 -2.77 6.25 7.88
N ALA A 365 -2.77 6.72 9.13
CA ALA A 365 -3.47 6.06 10.23
C ALA A 365 -4.99 5.94 9.98
N ALA A 366 -5.59 6.99 9.43
CA ALA A 366 -7.01 6.99 9.09
C ALA A 366 -7.33 5.99 7.96
N ALA A 367 -6.48 5.91 6.93
CA ALA A 367 -6.60 4.93 5.87
C ALA A 367 -6.53 3.49 6.41
N VAL A 368 -5.58 3.21 7.32
CA VAL A 368 -5.47 1.89 7.98
C VAL A 368 -6.76 1.53 8.73
N LEU A 369 -7.26 2.43 9.59
CA LEU A 369 -8.48 2.15 10.36
C LEU A 369 -9.71 1.98 9.46
N GLY A 370 -9.87 2.84 8.45
CA GLY A 370 -10.98 2.76 7.51
C GLY A 370 -10.96 1.46 6.72
N VAL A 371 -9.80 1.07 6.17
CA VAL A 371 -9.63 -0.17 5.41
C VAL A 371 -9.87 -1.40 6.29
N ARG A 372 -9.36 -1.41 7.53
CA ARG A 372 -9.60 -2.47 8.51
C ARG A 372 -11.08 -2.60 8.86
N GLU A 373 -11.77 -1.48 9.08
CA GLU A 373 -13.21 -1.47 9.35
C GLU A 373 -14.01 -2.02 8.16
N ALA A 374 -13.69 -1.57 6.93
CA ALA A 374 -14.33 -2.08 5.73
C ALA A 374 -14.06 -3.58 5.52
N ALA A 375 -12.84 -4.05 5.80
CA ALA A 375 -12.48 -5.47 5.76
C ALA A 375 -13.26 -6.29 6.79
N ALA A 376 -13.43 -5.77 8.00
CA ALA A 376 -14.22 -6.42 9.05
C ALA A 376 -15.70 -6.54 8.65
N GLY A 377 -16.27 -5.49 8.06
CA GLY A 377 -17.63 -5.51 7.51
C GLY A 377 -17.79 -6.53 6.37
N ALA A 378 -16.80 -6.65 5.50
CA ALA A 378 -16.74 -7.64 4.43
C ALA A 378 -16.33 -9.06 4.90
N ARG A 379 -16.06 -9.24 6.19
CA ARG A 379 -15.59 -10.51 6.80
C ARG A 379 -14.32 -11.06 6.14
N LEU A 380 -13.42 -10.18 5.73
CA LEU A 380 -12.08 -10.56 5.29
C LEU A 380 -11.24 -10.92 6.52
N PRO A 381 -10.72 -12.16 6.65
CA PRO A 381 -10.20 -12.71 7.90
C PRO A 381 -9.12 -11.83 8.55
N PHE A 382 -7.89 -11.89 8.04
CA PHE A 382 -6.73 -11.18 8.60
C PHE A 382 -6.90 -9.65 8.58
N LEU A 383 -7.40 -9.09 7.47
CA LEU A 383 -7.50 -7.63 7.32
C LEU A 383 -8.60 -7.01 8.20
N GLY A 384 -9.62 -7.77 8.60
CA GLY A 384 -10.64 -7.30 9.54
C GLY A 384 -10.18 -7.30 11.00
N GLU A 385 -9.10 -8.01 11.32
CA GLU A 385 -8.57 -8.13 12.67
C GLU A 385 -7.83 -6.87 13.13
N ALA A 386 -7.74 -6.69 14.46
CA ALA A 386 -7.12 -5.52 15.07
C ALA A 386 -5.58 -5.58 15.08
N GLY A 387 -4.96 -6.77 14.98
CA GLY A 387 -3.54 -6.97 15.21
C GLY A 387 -2.62 -6.20 14.26
N TRP A 388 -2.82 -6.35 12.95
CA TRP A 388 -2.01 -5.65 11.95
C TRP A 388 -2.20 -4.13 12.00
N ALA A 389 -3.44 -3.68 12.22
CA ALA A 389 -3.77 -2.27 12.34
C ALA A 389 -3.16 -1.66 13.60
N LEU A 390 -3.14 -2.40 14.72
CA LEU A 390 -2.48 -1.99 15.95
C LEU A 390 -0.97 -1.84 15.75
N LEU A 391 -0.33 -2.77 15.05
CA LEU A 391 1.09 -2.70 14.73
C LEU A 391 1.42 -1.48 13.86
N ALA A 392 0.65 -1.27 12.79
CA ALA A 392 0.82 -0.14 11.88
C ALA A 392 0.58 1.22 12.57
N LEU A 393 -0.49 1.35 13.37
CA LEU A 393 -0.76 2.57 14.12
C LEU A 393 0.25 2.81 15.23
N GLY A 394 0.76 1.75 15.87
CA GLY A 394 1.83 1.86 16.86
C GLY A 394 3.12 2.43 16.25
N ARG A 395 3.52 1.92 15.07
CA ARG A 395 4.64 2.46 14.29
C ARG A 395 4.40 3.91 13.87
N THR A 396 3.19 4.22 13.43
CA THR A 396 2.80 5.59 13.05
C THR A 396 2.87 6.55 14.24
N ALA A 397 2.39 6.14 15.42
CA ALA A 397 2.50 6.90 16.66
C ALA A 397 3.97 7.12 17.05
N GLY A 398 4.82 6.10 16.92
CA GLY A 398 6.27 6.21 17.13
C GLY A 398 6.92 7.24 16.21
N ARG A 399 6.58 7.26 14.92
CA ARG A 399 7.04 8.28 13.95
C ARG A 399 6.58 9.69 14.29
N LEU A 400 5.42 9.83 14.95
CA LEU A 400 4.91 11.10 15.47
C LEU A 400 5.53 11.50 16.82
N GLY A 401 6.36 10.65 17.43
CA GLY A 401 6.91 10.86 18.77
C GLY A 401 5.89 10.69 19.90
N LEU A 402 4.80 9.95 19.64
CA LEU A 402 3.74 9.72 20.61
C LEU A 402 4.00 8.42 21.38
N PRO A 403 3.99 8.45 22.73
CA PRO A 403 4.16 7.24 23.53
C PRO A 403 2.98 6.29 23.33
N LEU A 404 3.27 4.98 23.24
CA LEU A 404 2.23 3.97 23.19
C LEU A 404 1.60 3.79 24.59
N PRO A 405 0.29 3.51 24.67
CA PRO A 405 -0.36 3.20 25.94
C PRO A 405 0.25 1.95 26.59
N ASP A 406 0.40 1.97 27.91
CA ASP A 406 0.87 0.81 28.68
C ASP A 406 -0.05 -0.41 28.48
N GLY A 407 0.55 -1.61 28.56
CA GLY A 407 -0.17 -2.88 28.43
C GLY A 407 -0.77 -3.10 27.04
N THR A 408 -0.19 -2.49 26.00
CA THR A 408 -0.54 -2.79 24.62
C THR A 408 -0.08 -4.22 24.30
N PRO A 409 -1.00 -5.13 23.90
CA PRO A 409 -0.64 -6.50 23.54
C PRO A 409 0.27 -6.50 22.32
N ASP A 410 1.20 -7.45 22.25
CA ASP A 410 2.09 -7.61 21.10
C ASP A 410 1.36 -8.32 19.94
N PRO A 411 1.10 -7.64 18.81
CA PRO A 411 0.46 -8.25 17.64
C PRO A 411 1.44 -8.97 16.71
N GLN A 412 2.76 -8.85 16.93
CA GLN A 412 3.79 -9.30 15.98
C GLN A 412 3.73 -10.81 15.68
N PRO A 413 3.48 -11.72 16.65
CA PRO A 413 3.41 -13.15 16.34
C PRO A 413 2.31 -13.51 15.33
N ALA A 414 1.09 -12.98 15.50
CA ALA A 414 -0.02 -13.25 14.61
C ALA A 414 0.20 -12.64 13.20
N VAL A 415 0.77 -11.44 13.14
CA VAL A 415 1.12 -10.78 11.86
C VAL A 415 2.24 -11.54 11.13
N TRP A 416 3.22 -12.09 11.87
CA TRP A 416 4.23 -12.97 11.31
C TRP A 416 3.63 -14.26 10.76
N GLU A 417 2.72 -14.91 11.49
CA GLU A 417 2.07 -16.14 11.05
C GLU A 417 1.32 -15.96 9.72
N GLU A 418 0.57 -14.86 9.57
CA GLU A 418 -0.06 -14.50 8.29
C GLU A 418 0.99 -14.30 7.20
N LEU A 419 2.03 -13.51 7.45
CA LEU A 419 3.07 -13.21 6.46
C LEU A 419 3.78 -14.49 5.99
N ALA A 420 4.16 -15.36 6.91
CA ALA A 420 4.81 -16.64 6.62
C ALA A 420 3.86 -17.58 5.86
N GLY A 421 2.59 -17.63 6.25
CA GLY A 421 1.55 -18.38 5.55
C GLY A 421 1.39 -17.91 4.10
N ARG A 422 1.29 -16.60 3.87
CA ARG A 422 1.22 -16.04 2.52
C ARG A 422 2.42 -16.38 1.67
N ALA A 423 3.62 -16.24 2.24
CA ALA A 423 4.85 -16.54 1.53
C ALA A 423 4.98 -18.04 1.16
N ALA A 424 4.48 -18.93 2.03
CA ALA A 424 4.45 -20.37 1.78
C ALA A 424 3.40 -20.78 0.73
N ASP A 425 2.22 -20.16 0.76
CA ASP A 425 1.07 -20.50 -0.09
C ASP A 425 1.05 -19.75 -1.43
N GLY A 426 2.10 -19.00 -1.76
CA GLY A 426 2.16 -18.21 -2.99
C GLY A 426 1.11 -17.11 -3.03
N VAL A 427 0.86 -16.45 -1.89
CA VAL A 427 -0.06 -15.33 -1.77
C VAL A 427 0.75 -14.04 -1.63
N ASP A 428 0.32 -13.00 -2.32
CA ASP A 428 0.98 -11.69 -2.29
C ASP A 428 0.78 -10.97 -0.94
N CYS A 429 1.73 -10.10 -0.58
CA CYS A 429 1.67 -9.29 0.63
C CYS A 429 0.81 -8.02 0.45
N ASP A 430 -0.18 -8.05 -0.45
CA ASP A 430 -1.08 -6.94 -0.76
C ASP A 430 -2.37 -6.95 0.09
N LEU A 431 -3.20 -5.91 -0.07
CA LEU A 431 -4.52 -5.83 0.60
C LEU A 431 -5.55 -6.84 0.09
N TYR A 432 -5.29 -7.48 -1.04
CA TYR A 432 -6.26 -8.38 -1.67
C TYR A 432 -5.95 -9.85 -1.40
N ALA A 433 -4.81 -10.13 -0.76
CA ALA A 433 -4.27 -11.48 -0.61
C ALA A 433 -4.25 -12.21 -1.97
N THR A 434 -3.73 -11.52 -2.99
CA THR A 434 -3.77 -12.00 -4.37
C THR A 434 -2.98 -13.31 -4.49
N ARG A 435 -3.66 -14.40 -4.86
CA ARG A 435 -3.00 -15.67 -5.17
C ARG A 435 -2.12 -15.52 -6.41
N LEU A 436 -0.87 -15.94 -6.29
CA LEU A 436 0.10 -16.03 -7.37
C LEU A 436 -0.05 -17.41 -8.02
N PRO A 437 -0.04 -17.49 -9.36
CA PRO A 437 -0.20 -18.78 -10.04
C PRO A 437 1.08 -19.64 -10.06
N TRP A 438 2.14 -19.25 -9.34
CA TRP A 438 3.47 -19.91 -9.37
C TRP A 438 4.07 -20.15 -7.98
#